data_AF-A0A7K0V5U6-F1
#
_entry.id   AF-A0A7K0V5U6-F1
#
_cell.length_a   1.000
_cell.length_b   1.000
_cell.length_c   1.000
_cell.angle_alpha   90.00
_cell.angle_beta   90.00
_cell.angle_gamma   90.00
#
_symmetry.space_group_name_H-M   'P 1'
#
loop_
_entity.id
_entity.type
_entity.pdbx_description
1 polymer ?
#
loop_
_entity_poly.entity_id
_entity_poly.type
_entity_poly.pdbx_seq_one_letter_code
_entity_poly.pdbx_strand_id
1 'polypeptide(L)'
;MKSARITIQAAPSSVFSILNNPKRHKEIDGSATITANISGPDELTLGSKFGMKMHLVIDYRILNIVVEYKKDELIAWRHLGRWRWRYELVDLGNGSTQVTETFDGSYAPAIAQIWLNLRKAYPWTQIAVAKTLVRLKAVAEAK
;
A
#
# COMPACT_ATOMS: atom_id res chain seq x y z
N MET A 1 11.20 2.40 9.86
CA MET A 1 9.75 2.50 9.62
C MET A 1 9.39 3.94 9.23
N LYS A 2 8.45 4.11 8.30
CA LYS A 2 7.86 5.41 7.94
C LYS A 2 6.35 5.25 7.85
N SER A 3 5.59 6.24 8.30
CA SER A 3 4.13 6.17 8.35
C SER A 3 3.54 7.55 8.06
N ALA A 4 2.33 7.56 7.50
CA ALA A 4 1.49 8.74 7.41
C ALA A 4 0.03 8.35 7.71
N ARG A 5 -0.79 9.36 7.99
CA ARG A 5 -2.20 9.19 8.35
C ARG A 5 -3.05 10.30 7.74
N ILE A 6 -4.26 9.95 7.33
CA ILE A 6 -5.25 10.90 6.83
C ILE A 6 -6.66 10.47 7.25
N THR A 7 -7.60 11.42 7.30
CA THR A 7 -9.03 11.14 7.41
C THR A 7 -9.68 11.19 6.03
N ILE A 8 -10.45 10.16 5.69
CA ILE A 8 -11.21 10.01 4.45
C ILE A 8 -12.70 10.03 4.78
N GLN A 9 -13.48 10.86 4.09
CA GLN A 9 -14.93 10.98 4.19
C GLN A 9 -15.62 9.83 3.45
N ALA A 10 -15.34 8.61 3.88
CA ALA A 10 -15.95 7.38 3.39
C ALA A 10 -15.92 6.32 4.50
N ALA A 11 -16.88 5.39 4.46
CA ALA A 11 -16.92 4.24 5.36
C ALA A 11 -15.69 3.33 5.18
N PRO A 12 -15.26 2.58 6.22
CA PRO A 12 -14.08 1.73 6.14
C PRO A 12 -14.16 0.71 5.00
N SER A 13 -15.35 0.12 4.76
CA SER A 13 -15.57 -0.84 3.67
C SER A 13 -15.36 -0.24 2.28
N SER A 14 -15.75 1.03 2.07
CA SER A 14 -15.49 1.75 0.82
C SER A 14 -14.00 1.94 0.58
N VAL A 15 -13.24 2.34 1.60
CA VAL A 15 -11.79 2.49 1.51
C VAL A 15 -11.11 1.13 1.32
N PHE A 16 -11.52 0.13 2.10
CA PHE A 16 -10.95 -1.21 2.08
C PHE A 16 -11.15 -1.91 0.74
N SER A 17 -12.29 -1.68 0.07
CA SER A 17 -12.57 -2.20 -1.29
C SER A 17 -11.59 -1.69 -2.37
N ILE A 18 -10.96 -0.53 -2.13
CA ILE A 18 -9.89 -0.01 -3.00
C ILE A 18 -8.58 -0.75 -2.68
N LEU A 19 -8.26 -0.86 -1.39
CA LEU A 19 -7.01 -1.44 -0.91
C LEU A 19 -6.90 -2.94 -1.18
N ASN A 20 -7.99 -3.69 -1.02
CA ASN A 20 -8.02 -5.12 -1.26
C ASN A 20 -8.21 -5.49 -2.75
N ASN A 21 -8.36 -4.52 -3.65
CA ASN A 21 -8.45 -4.77 -5.09
C ASN A 21 -7.12 -4.42 -5.79
N PRO A 22 -6.31 -5.42 -6.19
CA PRO A 22 -4.97 -5.17 -6.72
C PRO A 22 -5.00 -4.48 -8.09
N LYS A 23 -6.12 -4.56 -8.82
CA LYS A 23 -6.31 -3.88 -10.11
C LYS A 23 -6.38 -2.36 -9.94
N ARG A 24 -6.77 -1.88 -8.76
CA ARG A 24 -6.92 -0.46 -8.42
C ARG A 24 -5.67 0.18 -7.82
N HIS A 25 -4.64 -0.62 -7.51
CA HIS A 25 -3.43 -0.13 -6.83
C HIS A 25 -2.70 0.97 -7.61
N LYS A 26 -2.80 0.99 -8.94
CA LYS A 26 -2.27 2.07 -9.77
C LYS A 26 -2.95 3.43 -9.49
N GLU A 27 -4.24 3.44 -9.22
CA GLU A 27 -5.02 4.66 -8.95
C GLU A 27 -4.48 5.39 -7.72
N ILE A 28 -4.06 4.62 -6.72
CA ILE A 28 -3.64 5.12 -5.42
C ILE A 28 -2.12 5.22 -5.27
N ASP A 29 -1.31 4.70 -6.18
CA ASP A 29 0.15 4.64 -6.03
C ASP A 29 0.80 6.03 -5.96
N GLY A 30 1.18 6.51 -4.78
CA GLY A 30 1.84 7.80 -4.58
C GLY A 30 3.28 7.87 -5.11
N SER A 31 3.89 6.73 -5.44
CA SER A 31 5.24 6.66 -6.02
C SER A 31 5.26 6.86 -7.53
N ALA A 32 4.11 6.68 -8.20
CA ALA A 32 3.97 6.66 -9.66
C ALA A 32 4.89 5.65 -10.36
N THR A 33 5.20 4.55 -9.68
CA THR A 33 6.01 3.45 -10.24
C THR A 33 5.15 2.30 -10.74
N ILE A 34 3.94 2.11 -10.24
CA ILE A 34 3.01 1.09 -10.71
C ILE A 34 2.51 1.46 -12.10
N THR A 35 2.80 0.61 -13.09
CA THR A 35 2.33 0.78 -14.48
C THR A 35 1.09 -0.06 -14.78
N ALA A 36 1.00 -1.27 -14.20
CA ALA A 36 -0.14 -2.18 -14.36
C ALA A 36 -0.21 -3.22 -13.23
N ASN A 37 -1.40 -3.75 -12.95
CA ASN A 37 -1.56 -5.06 -12.30
C ASN A 37 -1.34 -6.17 -13.33
N ILE A 38 -0.64 -7.24 -12.96
CA ILE A 38 -0.31 -8.36 -13.86
C ILE A 38 -1.07 -9.63 -13.45
N SER A 39 -1.29 -9.82 -12.16
CA SER A 39 -1.95 -11.01 -11.63
C SER A 39 -2.51 -10.77 -10.23
N GLY A 40 -3.42 -11.62 -9.80
CA GLY A 40 -4.02 -11.62 -8.48
C GLY A 40 -5.53 -11.92 -8.54
N PRO A 41 -6.15 -12.23 -7.39
CA PRO A 41 -7.59 -12.35 -7.29
C PRO A 41 -8.28 -10.99 -7.46
N ASP A 42 -9.60 -10.99 -7.61
CA ASP A 42 -10.40 -9.76 -7.61
C ASP A 42 -10.38 -9.06 -6.24
N GLU A 43 -10.37 -9.86 -5.17
CA GLU A 43 -10.25 -9.40 -3.79
C GLU A 43 -9.11 -10.11 -3.07
N LEU A 44 -8.24 -9.33 -2.43
CA LEU A 44 -7.15 -9.79 -1.61
C LEU A 44 -7.64 -10.19 -0.23
N THR A 45 -7.25 -11.39 0.20
CA THR A 45 -7.42 -11.93 1.55
C THR A 45 -6.07 -12.43 2.09
N LEU A 46 -6.03 -12.89 3.34
CA LEU A 46 -4.81 -13.46 3.93
C LEU A 46 -4.18 -14.53 3.04
N GLY A 47 -2.88 -14.41 2.77
CA GLY A 47 -2.15 -15.34 1.91
C GLY A 47 -2.34 -15.13 0.39
N SER A 48 -3.24 -14.23 -0.02
CA SER A 48 -3.41 -13.86 -1.42
C SER A 48 -2.10 -13.34 -2.02
N LYS A 49 -1.83 -13.74 -3.26
CA LYS A 49 -0.66 -13.29 -4.03
C LYS A 49 -1.10 -12.44 -5.20
N PHE A 50 -0.37 -11.37 -5.48
CA PHE A 50 -0.66 -10.48 -6.61
C PHE A 50 0.61 -9.87 -7.17
N GLY A 51 0.64 -9.71 -8.49
CA GLY A 51 1.78 -9.21 -9.25
C GLY A 51 1.56 -7.81 -9.77
N MET A 52 2.55 -6.92 -9.62
CA MET A 52 2.52 -5.56 -10.18
C MET A 52 3.68 -5.35 -11.16
N LYS A 53 3.40 -4.65 -12.27
CA LYS A 53 4.42 -4.14 -13.18
C LYS A 53 4.84 -2.76 -12.69
N MET A 54 6.13 -2.58 -12.53
CA MET A 54 6.74 -1.37 -11.99
C MET A 54 7.69 -0.75 -13.02
N HIS A 55 7.81 0.57 -13.02
CA HIS A 55 8.81 1.31 -13.77
C HIS A 55 9.50 2.32 -12.86
N LEU A 56 10.82 2.19 -12.73
CA LEU A 56 11.66 3.13 -11.98
C LEU A 56 13.06 3.10 -12.58
N VAL A 57 13.31 3.98 -13.56
CA VAL A 57 14.51 3.96 -14.43
C VAL A 57 14.56 2.70 -15.33
N ILE A 58 14.22 1.53 -14.79
CA ILE A 58 14.06 0.26 -15.49
C ILE A 58 12.66 -0.34 -15.24
N ASP A 59 12.22 -1.20 -16.15
CA ASP A 59 11.04 -2.04 -15.98
C ASP A 59 11.35 -3.23 -15.07
N TYR A 60 10.50 -3.49 -14.08
CA TYR A 60 10.59 -4.67 -13.23
C TYR A 60 9.20 -5.15 -12.79
N ARG A 61 9.15 -6.37 -12.25
CA ARG A 61 7.92 -6.98 -11.74
C ARG A 61 8.10 -7.35 -10.28
N ILE A 62 7.03 -7.20 -9.51
CA ILE A 62 7.04 -7.55 -8.09
C ILE A 62 5.86 -8.46 -7.78
N LEU A 63 6.14 -9.55 -7.06
CA LEU A 63 5.12 -10.46 -6.52
C LEU A 63 4.97 -10.18 -5.04
N ASN A 64 3.76 -9.79 -4.64
CA ASN A 64 3.40 -9.53 -3.26
C ASN A 64 2.58 -10.70 -2.70
N ILE A 65 2.65 -10.87 -1.37
CA ILE A 65 1.79 -11.76 -0.59
C ILE A 65 1.19 -10.98 0.58
N VAL A 66 -0.12 -11.15 0.80
CA VAL A 66 -0.83 -10.60 1.96
C VAL A 66 -0.45 -11.39 3.20
N VAL A 67 0.01 -10.69 4.23
CA VAL A 67 0.55 -11.28 5.48
C VAL A 67 -0.22 -10.86 6.72
N GLU A 68 -1.02 -9.79 6.64
CA GLU A 68 -1.95 -9.38 7.70
C GLU A 68 -3.27 -9.03 7.02
N TYR A 69 -4.38 -9.45 7.61
CA TYR A 69 -5.70 -9.20 7.06
C TYR A 69 -6.75 -9.25 8.17
N LYS A 70 -7.53 -8.18 8.28
CA LYS A 70 -8.79 -8.09 9.02
C LYS A 70 -9.70 -7.24 8.15
N LYS A 71 -10.80 -7.83 7.66
CA LYS A 71 -11.71 -7.17 6.72
C LYS A 71 -12.11 -5.80 7.26
N ASP A 72 -12.03 -4.78 6.41
CA ASP A 72 -12.40 -3.38 6.69
C ASP A 72 -11.55 -2.66 7.76
N GLU A 73 -10.51 -3.30 8.30
CA GLU A 73 -9.70 -2.76 9.40
C GLU A 73 -8.19 -2.80 9.15
N LEU A 74 -7.68 -3.87 8.55
CA LEU A 74 -6.24 -4.10 8.40
C LEU A 74 -5.92 -4.90 7.15
N ILE A 75 -4.98 -4.42 6.35
CA ILE A 75 -4.35 -5.23 5.30
C ILE A 75 -2.86 -4.89 5.21
N ALA A 76 -2.01 -5.91 5.15
CA ALA A 76 -0.60 -5.73 4.89
C ALA A 76 -0.07 -6.75 3.89
N TRP A 77 0.86 -6.32 3.04
CA TRP A 77 1.56 -7.21 2.13
C TRP A 77 3.06 -6.92 2.10
N ARG A 78 3.79 -7.92 1.62
CA ARG A 78 5.23 -7.84 1.38
C ARG A 78 5.59 -8.59 0.13
N HIS A 79 6.75 -8.28 -0.44
CA HIS A 79 7.39 -9.11 -1.47
C HIS A 79 8.62 -9.83 -0.90
N LEU A 80 9.45 -10.37 -1.78
CA LEU A 80 10.68 -11.09 -1.43
C LEU A 80 11.68 -10.27 -0.61
N GLY A 81 11.68 -8.94 -0.75
CA GLY A 81 12.50 -8.02 0.06
C GLY A 81 12.01 -7.87 1.50
N ARG A 82 10.88 -8.51 1.84
CA ARG A 82 10.26 -8.63 3.17
C ARG A 82 9.80 -7.34 3.85
N TRP A 83 10.10 -6.16 3.32
CA TRP A 83 9.47 -4.94 3.83
C TRP A 83 7.97 -4.96 3.60
N ARG A 84 7.23 -4.42 4.57
CA ARG A 84 5.78 -4.47 4.62
C ARG A 84 5.17 -3.12 4.28
N TRP A 85 4.14 -3.15 3.47
CA TRP A 85 3.19 -2.06 3.27
C TRP A 85 1.94 -2.43 4.04
N ARG A 86 1.58 -1.63 5.02
CA ARG A 86 0.50 -1.93 5.97
C ARG A 86 -0.48 -0.77 6.03
N TYR A 87 -1.77 -1.09 5.94
CA TYR A 87 -2.87 -0.13 6.04
C TYR A 87 -3.75 -0.50 7.23
N GLU A 88 -3.98 0.46 8.11
CA GLU A 88 -4.93 0.38 9.22
C GLU A 88 -6.06 1.37 9.00
N LEU A 89 -7.29 0.90 9.19
CA LEU A 89 -8.51 1.68 9.05
C LEU A 89 -9.20 1.69 10.41
N VAL A 90 -9.53 2.89 10.89
CA VAL A 90 -10.31 3.12 12.10
C VAL A 90 -11.55 3.90 11.73
N ASP A 91 -12.72 3.31 11.98
CA ASP A 91 -14.00 4.01 11.85
C ASP A 91 -14.10 5.13 12.90
N LEU A 92 -14.39 6.35 12.47
CA LEU A 92 -14.56 7.50 13.37
C LEU A 92 -16.02 7.70 13.81
N GLY A 93 -16.95 6.83 13.39
CA GLY A 93 -18.34 6.82 13.84
C GLY A 93 -19.21 7.95 13.25
N ASN A 94 -18.68 8.71 12.30
CA ASN A 94 -19.35 9.84 11.64
C ASN A 94 -19.38 9.69 10.12
N GLY A 95 -19.26 8.45 9.62
CA GLY A 95 -19.16 8.16 8.18
C GLY A 95 -17.78 8.42 7.58
N SER A 96 -16.77 8.72 8.40
CA SER A 96 -15.38 8.89 7.98
C SER A 96 -14.45 7.84 8.59
N THR A 97 -13.35 7.58 7.89
CA THR A 97 -12.35 6.59 8.27
C THR A 97 -11.00 7.27 8.42
N GLN A 98 -10.32 7.01 9.53
CA GLN A 98 -8.90 7.34 9.68
C GLN A 98 -8.07 6.20 9.08
N VAL A 99 -7.25 6.52 8.08
CA VAL A 99 -6.37 5.55 7.42
C VAL A 99 -4.93 5.86 7.78
N THR A 100 -4.21 4.85 8.25
CA THR A 100 -2.76 4.92 8.49
C THR A 100 -2.06 3.99 7.51
N GLU A 101 -1.13 4.52 6.71
CA GLU A 101 -0.25 3.71 5.86
C GLU A 101 1.14 3.67 6.50
N THR A 102 1.71 2.47 6.61
CA THR A 102 3.02 2.24 7.20
C THR A 102 3.89 1.43 6.24
N PHE A 103 5.04 1.99 5.92
CA PHE A 103 6.16 1.28 5.32
C PHE A 103 7.10 0.81 6.43
N ASP A 104 7.15 -0.51 6.63
CA ASP A 104 8.08 -1.12 7.57
C ASP A 104 9.18 -1.93 6.87
N GLY A 105 10.34 -1.30 6.76
CA GLY A 105 11.57 -1.90 6.30
C GLY A 105 12.29 -2.78 7.32
N SER A 106 11.89 -2.81 8.61
CA SER A 106 12.62 -3.54 9.66
C SER A 106 12.74 -5.05 9.39
N TYR A 107 11.78 -5.62 8.67
CA TYR A 107 11.76 -7.03 8.25
C TYR A 107 12.69 -7.37 7.08
N ALA A 108 13.32 -6.37 6.45
CA ALA A 108 14.18 -6.58 5.29
C ALA A 108 15.52 -7.25 5.68
N PRO A 109 16.01 -8.23 4.90
CA PRO A 109 17.34 -8.80 5.10
C PRO A 109 18.45 -7.73 5.04
N ALA A 110 19.60 -7.99 5.66
CA ALA A 110 20.71 -7.02 5.74
C ALA A 110 21.14 -6.45 4.37
N ILE A 111 21.19 -7.30 3.33
CA ILE A 111 21.52 -6.88 1.96
C ILE A 111 20.48 -5.88 1.41
N ALA A 112 19.20 -6.10 1.70
CA ALA A 112 18.13 -5.20 1.29
C ALA A 112 18.15 -3.88 2.09
N GLN A 113 18.53 -3.91 3.37
CA GLN A 113 18.73 -2.70 4.19
C GLN A 113 19.83 -1.81 3.61
N ILE A 114 20.96 -2.41 3.19
CA ILE A 114 22.07 -1.69 2.56
C ILE A 114 21.58 -0.99 1.28
N TRP A 115 20.80 -1.68 0.44
CA TRP A 115 20.23 -1.10 -0.78
C TRP A 115 19.24 0.05 -0.50
N LEU A 116 18.35 -0.12 0.49
CA LEU A 116 17.39 0.92 0.91
C LEU A 116 18.11 2.18 1.43
N ASN A 117 19.18 2.01 2.20
CA ASN A 117 19.99 3.11 2.72
C ASN A 117 20.74 3.83 1.59
N LEU A 118 21.38 3.08 0.68
CA LEU A 118 22.13 3.62 -0.45
C LEU A 118 21.27 4.52 -1.37
N ARG A 119 20.02 4.14 -1.62
CA ARG A 119 19.11 4.92 -2.48
C ARG A 119 18.49 6.14 -1.78
N LYS A 120 18.79 6.41 -0.51
CA LYS A 120 18.02 7.36 0.33
C LYS A 120 16.52 7.06 0.23
N ALA A 121 16.15 5.79 0.30
CA ALA A 121 14.76 5.37 0.08
C ALA A 121 13.80 5.99 1.11
N TYR A 122 14.24 6.16 2.37
CA TYR A 122 13.36 6.55 3.47
C TYR A 122 12.69 7.94 3.35
N PRO A 123 13.39 9.04 3.00
CA PRO A 123 12.73 10.32 2.73
C PRO A 123 11.76 10.28 1.54
N TRP A 124 12.14 9.60 0.46
CA TRP A 124 11.28 9.46 -0.72
C TRP A 124 10.05 8.61 -0.43
N THR A 125 10.21 7.50 0.30
CA THR A 125 9.11 6.62 0.72
C THR A 125 8.14 7.36 1.62
N GLN A 126 8.61 8.23 2.52
CA GLN A 126 7.71 9.05 3.35
C GLN A 126 6.83 9.97 2.49
N ILE A 127 7.38 10.58 1.44
CA ILE A 127 6.62 11.39 0.49
C ILE A 127 5.65 10.52 -0.32
N ALA A 128 6.09 9.35 -0.79
CA ALA A 128 5.26 8.42 -1.56
C ALA A 128 4.06 7.93 -0.75
N VAL A 129 4.28 7.51 0.51
CA VAL A 129 3.22 7.10 1.45
C VAL A 129 2.20 8.23 1.67
N ALA A 130 2.66 9.47 1.90
CA ALA A 130 1.76 10.60 2.04
C ALA A 130 0.94 10.87 0.75
N LYS A 131 1.57 10.80 -0.42
CA LYS A 131 0.88 10.95 -1.72
C LYS A 131 -0.12 9.82 -1.98
N THR A 132 0.21 8.59 -1.58
CA THR A 132 -0.69 7.43 -1.70
C THR A 132 -1.98 7.69 -0.93
N LEU A 133 -1.88 8.14 0.32
CA LEU A 133 -3.05 8.48 1.14
C LEU A 133 -3.90 9.60 0.55
N VAL A 134 -3.29 10.63 -0.05
CA VAL A 134 -4.02 11.71 -0.73
C VAL A 134 -4.78 11.18 -1.95
N ARG A 135 -4.17 10.31 -2.76
CA ARG A 135 -4.84 9.68 -3.91
C ARG A 135 -5.95 8.74 -3.47
N LEU A 136 -5.70 7.92 -2.45
CA LEU A 136 -6.71 7.04 -1.85
C LEU A 136 -7.92 7.84 -1.36
N LYS A 137 -7.69 8.97 -0.70
CA LYS A 137 -8.76 9.91 -0.29
C LYS A 137 -9.58 10.38 -1.48
N ALA A 138 -8.92 10.91 -2.51
CA ALA A 138 -9.60 11.41 -3.71
C ALA A 138 -10.44 10.32 -4.39
N VAL A 139 -9.90 9.10 -4.53
CA VAL A 139 -10.60 7.97 -5.15
C VAL A 139 -11.77 7.47 -4.30
N ALA A 140 -11.65 7.49 -2.97
CA ALA A 140 -12.69 7.05 -2.06
C ALA A 140 -13.86 8.06 -1.95
N GLU A 141 -13.55 9.36 -2.03
CA GLU A 141 -14.53 10.46 -1.87
C GLU A 141 -15.20 10.86 -3.20
N ALA A 142 -14.68 10.43 -4.36
CA ALA A 142 -15.27 10.71 -5.66
C ALA A 142 -16.53 9.86 -5.98
N LYS A 143 -17.15 9.23 -4.97
CA LYS A 143 -18.34 8.40 -5.09
C LYS A 143 -19.60 9.14 -4.68
#